data_AF-I1ZLH6-F1
#
_entry.id   AF-I1ZLH6-F1
#
_cell.length_a   1.000
_cell.length_b   1.000
_cell.length_c   1.000
_cell.angle_alpha   90.00
_cell.angle_beta   90.00
_cell.angle_gamma   90.00
#
_symmetry.space_group_name_H-M   'P 1'
#
loop_
_entity.id
_entity.type
_entity.pdbx_description
1 polymer ?
#
loop_
_entity_poly.entity_id
_entity_poly.type
_entity_poly.pdbx_seq_one_letter_code
_entity_poly.pdbx_strand_id
1 'polypeptide(L)' 'MTLDVDKEKMMIMGVIFDNKKVFKSVWFALSTNMIEGWHPTVEDVERLREEAVALGVG' A
#
# COMPACT_ATOMS: atom_id res chain seq x y z
N MET A 1 -10.38 12.24 -3.48
CA MET A 1 -9.35 11.47 -4.21
C MET A 1 -9.66 10.00 -4.02
N THR A 2 -9.46 9.17 -5.04
CA THR A 2 -9.63 7.71 -4.92
C THR A 2 -8.26 7.06 -5.11
N LEU A 3 -7.85 6.21 -4.17
CA LEU A 3 -6.61 5.43 -4.31
C LEU A 3 -6.78 4.41 -5.44
N ASP A 4 -5.84 4.38 -6.37
CA ASP A 4 -5.81 3.37 -7.43
C ASP A 4 -5.39 2.02 -6.85
N VAL A 5 -6.33 1.06 -6.81
CA VAL A 5 -6.12 -0.27 -6.21
C VAL A 5 -6.79 -1.34 -7.05
N ASP A 6 -5.99 -2.32 -7.49
CA ASP A 6 -6.46 -3.57 -8.08
C ASP A 6 -6.26 -4.71 -7.06
N LYS A 7 -7.37 -5.17 -6.47
CA LYS A 7 -7.34 -6.19 -5.42
C LYS A 7 -7.10 -7.60 -5.97
N GLU A 8 -7.42 -7.85 -7.24
CA GLU A 8 -7.20 -9.15 -7.87
C GLU A 8 -5.72 -9.33 -8.20
N LYS A 9 -5.07 -8.27 -8.70
CA LYS A 9 -3.64 -8.24 -8.98
C LYS A 9 -2.76 -7.88 -7.79
N MET A 10 -3.35 -7.59 -6.63
CA MET A 10 -2.67 -7.06 -5.45
C MET A 10 -1.76 -5.88 -5.80
N MET A 11 -2.33 -4.87 -6.44
CA MET A 11 -1.61 -3.70 -6.95
C MET A 11 -2.19 -2.42 -6.33
N ILE A 12 -1.31 -1.49 -5.95
CA ILE A 12 -1.67 -0.15 -5.46
C ILE A 12 -0.86 0.86 -6.26
N MET A 13 -1.51 1.78 -6.97
CA MET A 13 -0.86 2.83 -7.78
C MET A 13 0.23 2.29 -8.73
N GLY A 14 -0.03 1.15 -9.39
CA GLY A 14 0.94 0.48 -10.27
C GLY A 14 1.96 -0.43 -9.57
N VAL A 15 2.06 -0.36 -8.23
CA VAL A 15 2.98 -1.18 -7.44
C VAL A 15 2.36 -2.54 -7.14
N ILE A 16 3.02 -3.62 -7.58
CA ILE A 16 2.60 -5.01 -7.34
C ILE A 16 3.12 -5.51 -5.99
N PHE A 17 2.30 -6.32 -5.32
CA PHE A 17 2.61 -6.98 -4.06
C PHE A 17 2.54 -8.50 -4.20
N ASP A 18 3.60 -9.20 -3.81
CA ASP A 18 3.63 -10.67 -3.86
C ASP A 18 3.10 -11.33 -2.58
N ASN A 19 2.89 -10.55 -1.51
CA ASN A 19 2.39 -11.02 -0.23
C ASN A 19 1.07 -10.32 0.13
N LYS A 20 0.01 -11.13 0.30
CA LYS A 20 -1.34 -10.65 0.62
C LYS A 20 -1.44 -9.88 1.94
N LYS A 21 -0.65 -10.25 2.96
CA LYS A 21 -0.64 -9.53 4.24
C LYS A 21 0.06 -8.18 4.10
N VAL A 22 1.19 -8.12 3.41
CA VAL A 22 1.86 -6.85 3.08
C VAL A 22 0.92 -5.93 2.29
N PHE A 23 0.28 -6.44 1.24
CA PHE A 23 -0.71 -5.69 0.46
C PHE A 23 -1.81 -5.10 1.35
N LYS A 24 -2.41 -5.90 2.22
CA LYS A 24 -3.49 -5.44 3.12
C LYS A 24 -2.99 -4.40 4.12
N SER A 25 -1.81 -4.59 4.69
CA SER A 25 -1.24 -3.65 5.67
C SER A 25 -0.93 -2.30 5.04
N VAL A 26 -0.30 -2.29 3.86
CA VAL A 26 -0.01 -1.05 3.13
C VAL A 26 -1.31 -0.38 2.67
N TRP A 27 -2.25 -1.15 2.09
CA TRP A 27 -3.54 -0.61 1.69
C TRP A 27 -4.31 0.02 2.86
N PHE A 28 -4.28 -0.60 4.04
CA PHE A 28 -4.89 -0.05 5.24
C PHE A 28 -4.24 1.25 5.67
N ALA A 29 -2.91 1.29 5.79
CA ALA A 29 -2.17 2.49 6.20
C ALA A 29 -2.40 3.67 5.25
N LEU A 30 -2.42 3.43 3.94
CA LEU A 30 -2.75 4.44 2.94
C LEU A 30 -4.18 4.96 3.13
N SER A 31 -5.15 4.04 3.24
CA SER A 31 -6.57 4.39 3.30
C SER A 31 -6.91 5.20 4.56
N THR A 32 -6.31 4.89 5.71
CA THR A 32 -6.52 5.64 6.95
C THR A 32 -5.92 7.04 6.87
N ASN A 33 -4.68 7.15 6.40
CA ASN A 33 -3.98 8.44 6.33
C ASN A 33 -4.59 9.36 5.26
N MET A 34 -5.19 8.81 4.19
CA MET A 34 -5.94 9.61 3.22
C MET A 34 -7.19 10.28 3.80
N ILE A 35 -7.82 9.69 4.83
CA ILE A 35 -8.93 10.34 5.56
C ILE A 35 -8.43 11.58 6.31
N GLU A 36 -7.17 11.56 6.76
CA GLU A 36 -6.50 12.69 7.43
C GLU A 36 -5.98 13.75 6.44
N GLY A 37 -6.24 13.60 5.14
CA GLY A 37 -5.85 14.57 4.11
C GLY A 37 -4.48 14.31 3.47
N TRP A 38 -3.84 13.18 3.77
CA TRP A 38 -2.63 12.78 3.07
C TRP A 38 -2.94 12.33 1.63
N HIS A 39 -2.04 12.67 0.71
CA HIS A 39 -2.13 12.32 -0.70
C HIS A 39 -0.88 11.50 -1.05
N PRO A 40 -0.96 10.16 -0.98
CA PRO A 40 0.21 9.31 -1.19
C PRO A 40 0.70 9.36 -2.64
N THR A 41 2.01 9.23 -2.79
CA THR A 41 2.70 9.08 -4.08
C THR A 41 3.02 7.61 -4.37
N VAL A 42 3.44 7.30 -5.59
CA VAL A 42 3.94 5.95 -5.92
C VAL A 42 5.15 5.58 -5.05
N GLU A 43 6.06 6.53 -4.82
CA GLU A 43 7.25 6.35 -3.96
C GLU A 43 6.88 6.00 -2.52
N ASP A 44 5.79 6.59 -1.99
CA ASP A 44 5.27 6.22 -0.66
C ASP A 44 4.79 4.77 -0.61
N VAL A 45 4.13 4.28 -1.68
CA VAL A 45 3.65 2.90 -1.78
C VAL A 45 4.83 1.93 -1.84
N GLU A 46 5.86 2.24 -2.64
CA GLU A 46 7.08 1.44 -2.72
C GLU A 46 7.81 1.37 -1.38
N ARG A 47 7.97 2.51 -0.72
CA ARG A 47 8.60 2.60 0.61
C ARG A 47 7.82 1.81 1.65
N LEU A 48 6.50 1.99 1.74
CA LEU A 48 5.66 1.26 2.70
C LEU A 48 5.67 -0.26 2.46
N ARG A 49 5.72 -0.70 1.20
CA ARG A 49 5.89 -2.11 0.85
C ARG A 49 7.20 -2.66 1.41
N GLU A 50 8.31 -1.95 1.18
CA GLU A 50 9.65 -2.36 1.63
C GLU A 50 9.74 -2.37 3.17
N GLU A 51 9.22 -1.35 3.82
CA GLU A 51 9.15 -1.26 5.28
C GLU A 51 8.31 -2.41 5.88
N ALA A 52 7.15 -2.71 5.31
CA ALA A 52 6.31 -3.81 5.77
C ALA A 52 6.99 -5.19 5.60
N VAL A 53 7.74 -5.38 4.51
CA VAL A 53 8.56 -6.59 4.31
C VAL A 53 9.69 -6.66 5.35
N ALA A 54 10.40 -5.56 5.58
CA ALA A 54 11.50 -5.48 6.54
C ALA A 54 11.03 -5.72 7.99
N LEU A 55 9.81 -5.30 8.33
CA LEU A 55 9.18 -5.56 9.63
C LEU A 55 8.65 -6.99 9.79
N GLY A 56 8.77 -7.84 8.77
CA GLY A 56 8.33 -9.22 8.83
C GLY A 56 6.82 -9.40 8.82
N VAL A 57 6.08 -8.49 8.18
CA VAL A 57 4.64 -8.67 7.95
C VAL A 57 4.44 -9.85 6.99
N GLY A 58 4.30 -11.06 7.54
CA GLY A 58 4.23 -12.34 6.83
C GLY A 58 3.11 -13.23 7.32
#